data_AF-A0A7Z9UUI4-F1
#
_entry.id   AF-A0A7Z9UUI4-F1
#
_cell.length_a   1.000
_cell.length_b   1.000
_cell.length_c   1.000
_cell.angle_alpha   90.00
_cell.angle_beta   90.00
_cell.angle_gamma   90.00
#
_symmetry.space_group_name_H-M   'P 1'
#
loop_
_entity.id
_entity.type
_entity.pdbx_description
1 polymer ?
#
loop_
_entity_poly.entity_id
_entity_poly.type
_entity_poly.pdbx_seq_one_letter_code
_entity_poly.pdbx_strand_id
1 'polypeptide(L)'
;MEYMPIGRRGELDDKINYLPLDDSEFTDFLTGLVSNIFRLQSAEVIIPILGWFIASTLKPKILQRHGGFPILFVAGTRGAGKSSVVKLFWRLFGFADTDGARLLSVTATNFMLLKLFSATWSIPIVFDEFKIHDLEPGARKSFTRYLRRCYNSEVEHRGRADLSSTEFSLTSPVAVVGEDCPTEAALQERMIPVEIPAGQLDADKRAAFELVRELPLAAFCNRFVPFIMDVDFDTEMQRAEDLVKNVLSNSPVESDRIFKNLSTIVFGFNQFVKFTEVMQVAENDIDLKIIQPVVSTLKDRLCGPAGQGSKVALDQMIHHLSILAERDQLVANQDYVYQPSTETIAIRLDSCLAVFRRHVRETQLPIEILEVGSYKRQLKESKSRNGYVVDESRPVRFGEVSKRAVVLDVVGLENTGIDAKGFQVYRIGQESPTEDENEKVDG
;
A
#
# COMPACT_ATOMS: atom_id res chain seq x y z
N MET A 1 -22.58 -1.81 -19.69
CA MET A 1 -22.03 -2.03 -18.33
C MET A 1 -23.21 -2.27 -17.42
N GLU A 2 -23.30 -3.43 -16.75
CA GLU A 2 -24.23 -3.60 -15.64
C GLU A 2 -23.68 -2.78 -14.46
N TYR A 3 -24.38 -1.69 -14.12
CA TYR A 3 -24.02 -0.80 -13.01
C TYR A 3 -24.54 -1.32 -11.65
N MET A 4 -25.37 -2.37 -11.68
CA MET A 4 -26.03 -2.95 -10.51
C MET A 4 -25.28 -4.18 -10.00
N PRO A 5 -25.49 -4.57 -8.72
CA PRO A 5 -25.02 -5.85 -8.20
C PRO A 5 -25.35 -6.99 -9.16
N ILE A 6 -24.38 -7.88 -9.40
CA ILE A 6 -24.58 -9.01 -10.33
C ILE A 6 -25.64 -9.91 -9.68
N GLY A 7 -26.84 -9.91 -10.25
CA GLY A 7 -28.09 -10.19 -9.55
C GLY A 7 -28.19 -11.47 -8.71
N ARG A 8 -29.10 -11.43 -7.73
CA ARG A 8 -29.55 -12.56 -6.87
C ARG A 8 -28.45 -13.25 -6.05
N ARG A 9 -27.34 -12.57 -5.78
CA ARG A 9 -26.30 -13.02 -4.83
C ARG A 9 -26.34 -12.28 -3.48
N GLY A 10 -27.44 -11.57 -3.17
CA GLY A 10 -28.06 -11.46 -1.84
C GLY A 10 -27.31 -10.75 -0.71
N GLU A 11 -26.06 -10.35 -0.86
CA GLU A 11 -25.30 -9.73 0.24
C GLU A 11 -25.36 -8.19 0.26
N LEU A 12 -25.67 -7.58 -0.89
CA LEU A 12 -25.68 -6.12 -1.08
C LEU A 12 -27.03 -5.59 -1.59
N ASP A 13 -27.86 -6.45 -2.19
CA ASP A 13 -29.11 -6.05 -2.85
C ASP A 13 -30.06 -5.31 -1.89
N ASP A 14 -30.15 -5.75 -0.64
CA ASP A 14 -30.99 -5.13 0.39
C ASP A 14 -30.32 -3.94 1.11
N LYS A 15 -29.06 -3.64 0.78
CA LYS A 15 -28.23 -2.63 1.47
C LYS A 15 -28.07 -1.34 0.68
N ILE A 16 -28.37 -1.34 -0.61
CA ILE A 16 -28.24 -0.19 -1.50
C ILE A 16 -29.63 0.40 -1.73
N ASN A 17 -29.83 1.63 -1.31
CA ASN A 17 -31.05 2.39 -1.51
C ASN A 17 -30.72 3.80 -2.02
N TYR A 18 -31.03 4.08 -3.27
CA TYR A 18 -30.83 5.41 -3.85
C TYR A 18 -32.01 6.32 -3.51
N LEU A 19 -31.71 7.53 -3.07
CA LEU A 19 -32.72 8.51 -2.66
C LEU A 19 -32.97 9.52 -3.78
N PRO A 20 -34.10 9.45 -4.52
CA PRO A 20 -34.40 10.46 -5.52
C PRO A 20 -34.68 11.80 -4.84
N LEU A 21 -34.06 12.87 -5.35
CA LEU A 21 -34.31 14.26 -4.98
C LEU A 21 -34.73 15.02 -6.23
N ASP A 22 -35.54 16.06 -6.05
CA ASP A 22 -35.82 17.01 -7.14
C ASP A 22 -34.58 17.87 -7.49
N ASP A 23 -34.68 18.69 -8.53
CA ASP A 23 -33.53 19.47 -9.02
C ASP A 23 -33.05 20.51 -8.00
N SER A 24 -33.97 21.13 -7.23
CA SER A 24 -33.62 22.14 -6.23
C SER A 24 -32.96 21.47 -5.01
N GLU A 25 -33.60 20.42 -4.49
CA GLU A 25 -33.10 19.63 -3.37
C GLU A 25 -31.74 19.01 -3.67
N PHE A 26 -31.53 18.52 -4.89
CA PHE A 26 -30.24 17.97 -5.30
C PHE A 26 -29.15 19.04 -5.36
N THR A 27 -29.49 20.24 -5.85
CA THR A 27 -28.55 21.37 -5.92
C THR A 27 -28.12 21.80 -4.51
N ASP A 28 -29.07 21.93 -3.59
CA ASP A 28 -28.80 22.25 -2.18
C ASP A 28 -27.94 21.16 -1.51
N PHE A 29 -28.28 19.89 -1.75
CA PHE A 29 -27.51 18.74 -1.29
C PHE A 29 -26.06 18.80 -1.79
N LEU A 30 -25.86 18.96 -3.10
CA LEU A 30 -24.52 18.96 -3.69
C LEU A 30 -23.72 20.16 -3.20
N THR A 31 -24.36 21.32 -3.00
CA THR A 31 -23.72 22.52 -2.46
C THR A 31 -23.22 22.25 -1.05
N GLY A 32 -24.10 21.72 -0.18
CA GLY A 32 -23.73 21.31 1.17
C GLY A 32 -22.59 20.28 1.18
N LEU A 33 -22.57 19.35 0.24
CA LEU A 33 -21.51 18.35 0.13
C LEU A 33 -20.18 19.01 -0.25
N VAL A 34 -20.13 19.79 -1.33
CA VAL A 34 -18.91 20.42 -1.85
C VAL A 34 -18.31 21.39 -0.84
N SER A 35 -19.14 22.19 -0.15
CA SER A 35 -18.67 23.15 0.86
C SER A 35 -18.03 22.50 2.10
N ASN A 36 -18.22 21.19 2.32
CA ASN A 36 -17.77 20.51 3.53
C ASN A 36 -16.86 19.29 3.29
N ILE A 37 -16.95 18.63 2.13
CA ILE A 37 -16.22 17.37 1.87
C ILE A 37 -14.69 17.55 1.98
N PHE A 38 -14.16 18.68 1.50
CA PHE A 38 -12.73 19.00 1.56
C PHE A 38 -12.27 19.47 2.95
N ARG A 39 -13.20 19.77 3.86
CA ARG A 39 -12.92 20.14 5.25
C ARG A 39 -12.89 18.92 6.18
N LEU A 40 -13.24 17.73 5.69
CA LEU A 40 -13.25 16.51 6.51
C LEU A 40 -11.84 16.10 6.96
N GLN A 41 -10.84 16.27 6.10
CA GLN A 41 -9.42 16.02 6.36
C GLN A 41 -8.55 16.87 5.42
N SER A 42 -7.22 16.75 5.54
CA SER A 42 -6.30 17.40 4.59
C SER A 42 -6.52 16.89 3.16
N ALA A 43 -6.07 17.67 2.18
CA ALA A 43 -6.24 17.35 0.76
C ALA A 43 -5.55 16.03 0.38
N GLU A 44 -4.39 15.74 0.98
CA GLU A 44 -3.62 14.49 0.79
C GLU A 44 -4.35 13.25 1.31
N VAL A 45 -5.41 13.43 2.10
CA VAL A 45 -6.28 12.36 2.58
C VAL A 45 -7.58 12.30 1.80
N ILE A 46 -8.29 13.43 1.66
CA ILE A 46 -9.62 13.46 1.06
C ILE A 46 -9.58 13.23 -0.44
N ILE A 47 -8.64 13.84 -1.16
CA ILE A 47 -8.60 13.77 -2.63
C ILE A 47 -8.34 12.32 -3.11
N PRO A 48 -7.40 11.56 -2.52
CA PRO A 48 -7.22 10.16 -2.90
C PRO A 48 -8.43 9.28 -2.63
N ILE A 49 -9.11 9.47 -1.49
CA ILE A 49 -10.32 8.72 -1.15
C ILE A 49 -11.43 9.07 -2.14
N LEU A 50 -11.73 10.36 -2.32
CA LEU A 50 -12.75 10.85 -3.24
C LEU A 50 -12.49 10.38 -4.67
N GLY A 51 -11.27 10.59 -5.17
CA GLY A 51 -10.87 10.18 -6.51
C GLY A 51 -11.01 8.67 -6.72
N TRP A 52 -10.63 7.86 -5.74
CA TRP A 52 -10.80 6.41 -5.82
C TRP A 52 -12.28 5.99 -5.87
N PHE A 53 -13.10 6.54 -4.98
CA PHE A 53 -14.54 6.24 -4.94
C PHE A 53 -15.20 6.62 -6.27
N ILE A 54 -14.91 7.82 -6.79
CA ILE A 54 -15.47 8.27 -8.06
C ILE A 54 -14.99 7.42 -9.23
N ALA A 55 -13.70 7.11 -9.30
CA ALA A 55 -13.13 6.25 -10.35
C ALA A 55 -13.73 4.83 -10.35
N SER A 56 -14.16 4.33 -9.19
CA SER A 56 -14.77 2.99 -9.07
C SER A 56 -15.99 2.81 -9.98
N THR A 57 -16.76 3.89 -10.23
CA THR A 57 -17.93 3.88 -11.13
C THR A 57 -17.60 3.45 -12.56
N LEU A 58 -16.35 3.66 -12.99
CA LEU A 58 -15.82 3.30 -14.30
C LEU A 58 -14.71 2.24 -14.22
N LYS A 59 -14.63 1.47 -13.12
CA LYS A 59 -13.64 0.38 -12.97
C LYS A 59 -13.52 -0.51 -14.22
N PRO A 60 -14.60 -0.94 -14.90
CA PRO A 60 -14.44 -1.78 -16.10
C PRO A 60 -13.65 -1.10 -17.24
N LYS A 61 -13.87 0.19 -17.50
CA LYS A 61 -13.11 0.96 -18.51
C LYS A 61 -11.66 1.15 -18.07
N ILE A 62 -11.43 1.45 -16.79
CA ILE A 62 -10.09 1.62 -16.21
C ILE A 62 -9.32 0.30 -16.29
N LEU A 63 -9.94 -0.82 -15.93
CA LEU A 63 -9.35 -2.15 -16.02
C LEU A 63 -8.95 -2.49 -17.46
N GLN A 64 -9.79 -2.15 -18.44
CA GLN A 64 -9.49 -2.36 -19.85
C GLN A 64 -8.27 -1.55 -20.32
N ARG A 65 -8.14 -0.29 -19.89
CA ARG A 65 -7.04 0.60 -20.29
C ARG A 65 -5.74 0.32 -19.55
N HIS A 66 -5.81 0.12 -18.23
CA HIS A 66 -4.64 0.05 -17.36
C HIS A 66 -4.23 -1.39 -17.02
N GLY A 67 -5.11 -2.36 -17.21
CA GLY A 67 -4.91 -3.77 -16.84
C GLY A 67 -5.10 -4.04 -15.34
N GLY A 68 -5.50 -3.03 -14.55
CA GLY A 68 -5.76 -3.16 -13.13
C GLY A 68 -6.58 -2.01 -12.57
N PHE A 69 -7.13 -2.19 -11.36
CA PHE A 69 -7.78 -1.14 -10.59
C PHE A 69 -7.24 -1.17 -9.14
N PRO A 70 -6.75 -0.04 -8.60
CA PRO A 70 -6.06 -0.01 -7.32
C PRO A 70 -6.94 -0.42 -6.14
N ILE A 71 -6.35 -1.07 -5.14
CA ILE A 71 -6.96 -1.23 -3.82
C ILE A 71 -6.75 0.05 -3.01
N LEU A 72 -7.81 0.65 -2.48
CA LEU A 72 -7.67 1.77 -1.54
C LEU A 72 -7.35 1.24 -0.14
N PHE A 73 -6.25 1.68 0.45
CA PHE A 73 -5.92 1.37 1.85
C PHE A 73 -5.95 2.65 2.68
N VAL A 74 -6.85 2.71 3.67
CA VAL A 74 -6.94 3.83 4.61
C VAL A 74 -6.42 3.39 5.98
N ALA A 75 -5.23 3.85 6.33
CA ALA A 75 -4.50 3.50 7.55
C ALA A 75 -4.41 4.67 8.53
N GLY A 76 -4.02 4.39 9.77
CA GLY A 76 -3.82 5.41 10.81
C GLY A 76 -4.16 4.90 12.20
N THR A 77 -3.96 5.72 13.23
CA THR A 77 -4.16 5.26 14.62
C THR A 77 -5.62 5.19 15.03
N ARG A 78 -5.94 4.35 16.02
CA ARG A 78 -7.29 4.24 16.58
C ARG A 78 -7.82 5.60 17.02
N GLY A 79 -9.06 5.92 16.66
CA GLY A 79 -9.69 7.21 16.98
C GLY A 79 -9.42 8.33 15.96
N ALA A 80 -8.64 8.10 14.90
CA ALA A 80 -8.40 9.09 13.85
C ALA A 80 -9.60 9.35 12.90
N GLY A 81 -10.75 8.68 13.10
CA GLY A 81 -11.97 8.90 12.31
C GLY A 81 -12.00 8.20 10.95
N LYS A 82 -11.06 7.28 10.66
CA LYS A 82 -10.92 6.58 9.37
C LYS A 82 -12.22 5.93 8.88
N SER A 83 -12.76 5.00 9.67
CA SER A 83 -13.99 4.28 9.32
C SER A 83 -15.17 5.23 9.17
N SER A 84 -15.24 6.28 9.99
CA SER A 84 -16.29 7.30 9.92
C SER A 84 -16.25 8.06 8.60
N VAL A 85 -15.07 8.56 8.20
CA VAL A 85 -14.89 9.29 6.94
C VAL A 85 -15.21 8.39 5.74
N VAL A 86 -14.63 7.18 5.69
CA VAL A 86 -14.85 6.25 4.58
C VAL A 86 -16.32 5.83 4.47
N LYS A 87 -17.05 5.72 5.60
CA LYS A 87 -18.49 5.47 5.59
C LYS A 87 -19.28 6.59 4.90
N LEU A 88 -18.92 7.87 5.07
CA LEU A 88 -19.59 8.97 4.36
C LEU A 88 -19.46 8.80 2.83
N PHE A 89 -18.25 8.48 2.35
CA PHE A 89 -18.04 8.19 0.92
C PHE A 89 -18.82 6.97 0.46
N TRP A 90 -18.89 5.92 1.28
CA TRP A 90 -19.67 4.73 0.95
C TRP A 90 -21.17 5.02 0.88
N ARG A 91 -21.70 5.91 1.73
CA ARG A 91 -23.10 6.38 1.67
C ARG A 91 -23.44 7.11 0.37
N LEU A 92 -22.48 7.74 -0.32
CA LEU A 92 -22.69 8.33 -1.66
C LEU A 92 -23.15 7.30 -2.70
N PHE A 93 -22.85 6.02 -2.47
CA PHE A 93 -23.20 4.90 -3.34
C PHE A 93 -24.51 4.20 -2.96
N GLY A 94 -25.30 4.82 -2.08
CA GLY A 94 -26.63 4.33 -1.69
C GLY A 94 -26.64 3.43 -0.45
N PHE A 95 -25.50 3.19 0.21
CA PHE A 95 -25.50 2.45 1.47
C PHE A 95 -26.14 3.31 2.57
N ALA A 96 -27.27 2.87 3.13
CA ALA A 96 -28.02 3.63 4.14
C ALA A 96 -27.39 3.54 5.53
N ASP A 97 -27.54 4.58 6.37
CA ASP A 97 -27.04 4.60 7.76
C ASP A 97 -27.95 3.78 8.72
N THR A 98 -28.07 2.48 8.45
CA THR A 98 -28.82 1.53 9.28
C THR A 98 -27.84 0.54 9.93
N ASP A 99 -28.28 -0.21 10.96
CA ASP A 99 -27.46 -1.25 11.61
C ASP A 99 -26.85 -2.28 10.62
N GLY A 100 -27.39 -2.38 9.39
CA GLY A 100 -26.88 -3.20 8.29
C GLY A 100 -25.71 -2.60 7.47
N ALA A 101 -25.35 -1.34 7.68
CA ALA A 101 -24.26 -0.62 7.00
C ALA A 101 -22.99 -0.50 7.84
N ARG A 102 -22.75 -1.50 8.68
CA ARG A 102 -21.40 -1.73 9.20
C ARG A 102 -20.48 -2.09 8.04
N LEU A 103 -19.29 -1.49 8.04
CA LEU A 103 -18.23 -1.90 7.13
C LEU A 103 -17.96 -3.40 7.31
N LEU A 104 -17.49 -4.04 6.24
CA LEU A 104 -17.39 -5.50 6.20
C LEU A 104 -16.16 -5.95 6.99
N SER A 105 -16.30 -6.97 7.83
CA SER A 105 -15.15 -7.46 8.59
C SER A 105 -14.19 -8.23 7.69
N VAL A 106 -12.89 -7.95 7.81
CA VAL A 106 -11.83 -8.73 7.18
C VAL A 106 -11.75 -10.17 7.68
N THR A 107 -12.35 -10.46 8.84
CA THR A 107 -12.39 -11.79 9.47
C THR A 107 -13.55 -12.67 8.99
N ALA A 108 -14.36 -12.17 8.04
CA ALA A 108 -15.43 -12.94 7.44
C ALA A 108 -14.90 -14.26 6.83
N THR A 109 -15.78 -15.26 6.74
CA THR A 109 -15.37 -16.56 6.19
C THR A 109 -14.85 -16.42 4.75
N ASN A 110 -13.90 -17.26 4.36
CA ASN A 110 -13.33 -17.25 2.99
C ASN A 110 -14.38 -17.31 1.88
N PHE A 111 -15.55 -17.92 2.13
CA PHE A 111 -16.64 -17.94 1.17
C PHE A 111 -17.38 -16.60 1.06
N MET A 112 -17.63 -15.94 2.20
CA MET A 112 -18.22 -14.60 2.23
C MET A 112 -17.30 -13.58 1.57
N LEU A 113 -16.00 -13.61 1.90
CA LEU A 113 -15.00 -12.78 1.23
C LEU A 113 -15.04 -13.01 -0.28
N LEU A 114 -15.01 -14.26 -0.74
CA LEU A 114 -15.07 -14.58 -2.17
C LEU A 114 -16.31 -14.00 -2.86
N LYS A 115 -17.48 -14.05 -2.21
CA LYS A 115 -18.71 -13.44 -2.73
C LYS A 115 -18.62 -11.91 -2.77
N LEU A 116 -18.18 -11.26 -1.69
CA LEU A 116 -18.03 -9.80 -1.62
C LEU A 116 -17.07 -9.26 -2.69
N PHE A 117 -15.94 -9.94 -2.91
CA PHE A 117 -14.97 -9.59 -3.95
C PHE A 117 -15.50 -9.78 -5.38
N SER A 118 -16.60 -10.54 -5.56
CA SER A 118 -17.21 -10.84 -6.86
C SER A 118 -18.63 -10.30 -7.03
N ALA A 119 -19.05 -9.39 -6.15
CA ALA A 119 -20.44 -8.96 -6.05
C ALA A 119 -20.81 -7.82 -7.02
N THR A 120 -19.84 -6.96 -7.36
CA THR A 120 -20.09 -5.72 -8.11
C THR A 120 -18.98 -5.47 -9.14
N TRP A 121 -19.25 -4.62 -10.13
CA TRP A 121 -18.24 -4.10 -11.06
C TRP A 121 -17.84 -2.66 -10.77
N SER A 122 -18.72 -1.87 -10.16
CA SER A 122 -18.59 -0.41 -10.06
C SER A 122 -18.92 0.17 -8.68
N ILE A 123 -19.49 -0.64 -7.79
CA ILE A 123 -19.90 -0.23 -6.44
C ILE A 123 -18.82 -0.66 -5.43
N PRO A 124 -18.21 0.27 -4.68
CA PRO A 124 -17.18 -0.04 -3.70
C PRO A 124 -17.63 -1.03 -2.61
N ILE A 125 -16.72 -1.93 -2.29
CA ILE A 125 -16.77 -2.83 -1.14
C ILE A 125 -15.70 -2.39 -0.16
N VAL A 126 -16.13 -2.04 1.05
CA VAL A 126 -15.25 -1.49 2.08
C VAL A 126 -15.13 -2.48 3.23
N PHE A 127 -13.91 -2.95 3.46
CA PHE A 127 -13.56 -3.76 4.63
C PHE A 127 -13.00 -2.88 5.75
N ASP A 128 -13.29 -3.21 7.00
CA ASP A 128 -12.79 -2.53 8.21
C ASP A 128 -12.14 -3.51 9.18
N GLU A 129 -11.50 -2.97 10.20
CA GLU A 129 -10.76 -3.69 11.24
C GLU A 129 -9.58 -4.49 10.69
N PHE A 130 -8.97 -4.04 9.59
CA PHE A 130 -7.75 -4.66 9.10
C PHE A 130 -6.58 -4.37 10.04
N LYS A 131 -6.17 -5.42 10.75
CA LYS A 131 -4.98 -5.45 11.59
C LYS A 131 -4.15 -6.65 11.17
N ILE A 132 -2.99 -6.39 10.58
CA ILE A 132 -2.12 -7.45 10.03
C ILE A 132 -1.78 -8.50 11.09
N HIS A 133 -1.66 -8.08 12.35
CA HIS A 133 -1.29 -8.91 13.50
C HIS A 133 -2.44 -9.69 14.13
N ASP A 134 -3.67 -9.19 14.02
CA ASP A 134 -4.83 -9.82 14.68
C ASP A 134 -5.44 -10.92 13.81
N LEU A 135 -5.07 -11.00 12.53
CA LEU A 135 -5.54 -12.02 11.61
C LEU A 135 -4.77 -13.34 11.79
N GLU A 136 -5.53 -14.42 11.96
CA GLU A 136 -5.02 -15.79 11.90
C GLU A 136 -4.22 -16.01 10.59
N PRO A 137 -3.05 -16.67 10.60
CA PRO A 137 -2.16 -16.72 9.44
C PRO A 137 -2.82 -17.23 8.15
N GLY A 138 -3.75 -18.19 8.25
CA GLY A 138 -4.52 -18.70 7.11
C GLY A 138 -5.49 -17.67 6.53
N ALA A 139 -6.22 -16.96 7.40
CA ALA A 139 -7.13 -15.87 7.02
C ALA A 139 -6.37 -14.71 6.35
N ARG A 140 -5.25 -14.27 6.94
CA ARG A 140 -4.39 -13.23 6.36
C ARG A 140 -3.91 -13.60 4.95
N LYS A 141 -3.37 -14.81 4.78
CA LYS A 141 -2.88 -15.29 3.47
C LYS A 141 -3.99 -15.36 2.43
N SER A 142 -5.21 -15.74 2.84
CA SER A 142 -6.37 -15.82 1.95
C SER A 142 -6.82 -14.42 1.52
N PHE A 143 -6.93 -13.48 2.47
CA PHE A 143 -7.34 -12.11 2.20
C PHE A 143 -6.33 -11.37 1.31
N THR A 144 -5.02 -11.44 1.60
CA THR A 144 -3.99 -10.80 0.75
C THR A 144 -3.90 -11.45 -0.63
N ARG A 145 -4.19 -12.76 -0.76
CA ARG A 145 -4.37 -13.40 -2.07
C ARG A 145 -5.55 -12.77 -2.82
N TYR A 146 -6.73 -12.63 -2.21
CA TYR A 146 -7.88 -12.03 -2.87
C TYR A 146 -7.64 -10.58 -3.28
N LEU A 147 -6.98 -9.76 -2.44
CA LEU A 147 -6.60 -8.40 -2.80
C LEU A 147 -5.73 -8.36 -4.07
N ARG A 148 -4.68 -9.19 -4.15
CA ARG A 148 -3.80 -9.24 -5.34
C ARG A 148 -4.56 -9.62 -6.60
N ARG A 149 -5.44 -10.61 -6.51
CA ARG A 149 -6.22 -11.13 -7.64
C ARG A 149 -7.33 -10.16 -8.07
N CYS A 150 -7.91 -9.44 -7.12
CA CYS A 150 -8.94 -8.42 -7.36
C CYS A 150 -8.43 -7.23 -8.17
N TYR A 151 -7.14 -6.89 -8.04
CA TYR A 151 -6.51 -5.80 -8.79
C TYR A 151 -6.69 -5.99 -10.31
N ASN A 152 -6.44 -7.21 -10.82
CA ASN A 152 -6.62 -7.55 -12.23
C ASN A 152 -8.01 -8.15 -12.56
N SER A 153 -8.92 -8.23 -11.57
CA SER A 153 -10.21 -8.93 -11.66
C SER A 153 -10.10 -10.40 -12.11
N GLU A 154 -9.14 -11.15 -11.54
CA GLU A 154 -8.93 -12.55 -11.88
C GLU A 154 -10.07 -13.48 -11.40
N VAL A 155 -10.10 -14.70 -11.94
CA VAL A 155 -11.12 -15.71 -11.63
C VAL A 155 -10.63 -16.71 -10.58
N GLU A 156 -11.38 -16.85 -9.48
CA GLU A 156 -11.23 -17.93 -8.51
C GLU A 156 -12.17 -19.09 -8.85
N HIS A 157 -11.63 -20.32 -8.80
CA HIS A 157 -12.42 -21.53 -8.99
C HIS A 157 -12.69 -22.19 -7.64
N ARG A 158 -13.94 -22.60 -7.43
CA ARG A 158 -14.31 -23.39 -6.25
C ARG A 158 -14.99 -24.68 -6.68
N GLY A 159 -14.36 -25.80 -6.35
CA GLY A 159 -14.95 -27.13 -6.51
C GLY A 159 -16.15 -27.31 -5.60
N ARG A 160 -17.19 -27.97 -6.11
CA ARG A 160 -18.37 -28.42 -5.38
C ARG A 160 -18.25 -29.93 -5.10
N ALA A 161 -19.07 -30.41 -4.17
CA ALA A 161 -19.12 -31.84 -3.81
C ALA A 161 -19.54 -32.74 -4.98
N ASP A 162 -20.22 -32.17 -5.99
CA ASP A 162 -20.63 -32.83 -7.23
C ASP A 162 -19.54 -32.85 -8.32
N LEU A 163 -18.28 -32.50 -7.97
CA LEU A 163 -17.14 -32.36 -8.89
C LEU A 163 -17.26 -31.23 -9.94
N SER A 164 -18.32 -30.41 -9.89
CA SER A 164 -18.41 -29.20 -10.71
C SER A 164 -17.61 -28.05 -10.09
N SER A 165 -17.19 -27.07 -10.89
CA SER A 165 -16.52 -25.86 -10.42
C SER A 165 -17.40 -24.63 -10.62
N THR A 166 -17.51 -23.79 -9.60
CA THR A 166 -18.08 -22.44 -9.74
C THR A 166 -16.96 -21.43 -9.90
N GLU A 167 -17.13 -20.52 -10.86
CA GLU A 167 -16.21 -19.43 -11.13
C GLU A 167 -16.67 -18.14 -10.42
N PHE A 168 -15.72 -17.46 -9.79
CA PHE A 168 -15.91 -16.18 -9.14
C PHE A 168 -14.90 -15.20 -9.71
N SER A 169 -15.37 -14.28 -10.55
CA SER A 169 -14.54 -13.17 -11.04
C SER A 169 -14.44 -12.12 -9.94
N LEU A 170 -13.23 -11.76 -9.51
CA LEU A 170 -13.02 -10.82 -8.39
C LEU A 170 -13.14 -9.36 -8.86
N THR A 171 -14.35 -8.95 -9.22
CA THR A 171 -14.65 -7.73 -9.96
C THR A 171 -14.94 -6.51 -9.10
N SER A 172 -15.14 -6.67 -7.79
CA SER A 172 -15.52 -5.54 -6.92
C SER A 172 -14.39 -4.52 -6.80
N PRO A 173 -14.66 -3.20 -6.84
CA PRO A 173 -13.72 -2.19 -6.32
C PRO A 173 -13.58 -2.38 -4.80
N VAL A 174 -12.36 -2.55 -4.29
CA VAL A 174 -12.13 -2.87 -2.87
C VAL A 174 -11.34 -1.78 -2.17
N ALA A 175 -11.90 -1.30 -1.05
CA ALA A 175 -11.21 -0.46 -0.07
C ALA A 175 -11.04 -1.23 1.25
N VAL A 176 -9.96 -0.96 1.96
CA VAL A 176 -9.64 -1.57 3.25
C VAL A 176 -9.27 -0.48 4.25
N VAL A 177 -9.92 -0.49 5.41
CA VAL A 177 -9.66 0.41 6.54
C VAL A 177 -8.97 -0.38 7.64
N GLY A 178 -7.86 0.15 8.15
CA GLY A 178 -7.04 -0.55 9.12
C GLY A 178 -6.15 0.37 9.95
N GLU A 179 -5.33 -0.23 10.81
CA GLU A 179 -4.29 0.50 11.54
C GLU A 179 -3.05 0.72 10.67
N ASP A 180 -2.63 -0.31 9.94
CA ASP A 180 -1.42 -0.31 9.11
C ASP A 180 -1.70 -0.71 7.65
N CYS A 181 -0.87 -0.20 6.73
CA CYS A 181 -0.83 -0.64 5.34
C CYS A 181 0.02 -1.92 5.20
N PRO A 182 -0.33 -2.86 4.29
CA PRO A 182 0.54 -3.98 3.97
C PRO A 182 1.88 -3.51 3.40
N THR A 183 2.97 -4.11 3.89
CA THR A 183 4.33 -3.84 3.41
C THR A 183 4.80 -4.82 2.33
N GLU A 184 3.99 -5.85 2.03
CA GLU A 184 4.30 -6.85 1.02
C GLU A 184 4.47 -6.20 -0.37
N ALA A 185 5.61 -6.46 -1.03
CA ALA A 185 5.92 -5.85 -2.33
C ALA A 185 4.84 -6.16 -3.39
N ALA A 186 4.21 -7.34 -3.27
CA ALA A 186 3.14 -7.75 -4.15
C ALA A 186 1.83 -6.93 -3.99
N LEU A 187 1.65 -6.20 -2.90
CA LEU A 187 0.50 -5.31 -2.70
C LEU A 187 0.85 -3.84 -2.86
N GLN A 188 2.07 -3.42 -2.53
CA GLN A 188 2.50 -2.01 -2.59
C GLN A 188 2.19 -1.36 -3.93
N GLU A 189 2.61 -1.96 -5.05
CA GLU A 189 2.35 -1.40 -6.38
C GLU A 189 0.88 -1.47 -6.82
N ARG A 190 0.03 -2.20 -6.10
CA ARG A 190 -1.38 -2.43 -6.44
C ARG A 190 -2.32 -1.58 -5.58
N MET A 191 -1.81 -0.83 -4.62
CA MET A 191 -2.62 -0.06 -3.68
C MET A 191 -2.43 1.45 -3.82
N ILE A 192 -3.37 2.18 -3.23
CA ILE A 192 -3.27 3.61 -2.93
C ILE A 192 -3.29 3.76 -1.40
N PRO A 193 -2.14 4.02 -0.75
CA PRO A 193 -2.06 4.14 0.69
C PRO A 193 -2.41 5.56 1.14
N VAL A 194 -3.46 5.68 1.93
CA VAL A 194 -3.93 6.92 2.54
C VAL A 194 -3.80 6.81 4.05
N GLU A 195 -2.84 7.52 4.63
CA GLU A 195 -2.66 7.58 6.07
C GLU A 195 -3.38 8.80 6.65
N ILE A 196 -4.25 8.56 7.63
CA ILE A 196 -4.87 9.59 8.45
C ILE A 196 -4.03 9.76 9.72
N PRO A 197 -3.29 10.87 9.85
CA PRO A 197 -2.42 11.10 10.99
C PRO A 197 -3.21 11.28 12.30
N ALA A 198 -2.59 10.83 13.39
CA ALA A 198 -3.13 11.00 14.74
C ALA A 198 -3.21 12.48 15.12
N GLY A 199 -4.21 12.86 15.94
CA GLY A 199 -4.30 14.20 16.52
C GLY A 199 -4.70 15.32 15.56
N GLN A 200 -4.96 15.03 14.29
CA GLN A 200 -5.40 16.02 13.31
C GLN A 200 -6.91 16.29 13.30
N LEU A 201 -7.70 15.75 14.24
CA LEU A 201 -9.13 16.04 14.35
C LEU A 201 -9.36 17.31 15.19
N ASP A 202 -9.53 18.44 14.51
CA ASP A 202 -9.89 19.73 15.11
C ASP A 202 -11.42 19.93 15.18
N ALA A 203 -11.86 21.11 15.64
CA ALA A 203 -13.28 21.44 15.74
C ALA A 203 -13.93 21.64 14.36
N ASP A 204 -13.19 22.15 13.38
CA ASP A 204 -13.70 22.39 12.02
C ASP A 204 -14.00 21.09 11.30
N LYS A 205 -13.08 20.13 11.33
CA LYS A 205 -13.25 18.79 10.75
C LYS A 205 -14.42 18.04 11.38
N ARG A 206 -14.62 18.17 12.69
CA ARG A 206 -15.78 17.60 13.38
C ARG A 206 -17.08 18.25 12.93
N ALA A 207 -17.12 19.58 12.83
CA ALA A 207 -18.30 20.30 12.35
C ALA A 207 -18.63 19.93 10.89
N ALA A 208 -17.63 19.89 10.01
CA ALA A 208 -17.78 19.46 8.63
C ALA A 208 -18.29 18.01 8.54
N PHE A 209 -17.78 17.11 9.40
CA PHE A 209 -18.25 15.72 9.46
C PHE A 209 -19.73 15.64 9.80
N GLU A 210 -20.19 16.35 10.83
CA GLU A 210 -21.59 16.36 11.22
C GLU A 210 -22.46 16.94 10.09
N LEU A 211 -22.04 18.04 9.47
CA LEU A 211 -22.76 18.64 8.33
C LEU A 211 -22.92 17.65 7.17
N VAL A 212 -21.85 16.96 6.77
CA VAL A 212 -21.90 15.97 5.69
C VAL A 212 -22.72 14.74 6.08
N ARG A 213 -22.67 14.31 7.35
CA ARG A 213 -23.43 13.14 7.83
C ARG A 213 -24.94 13.35 7.72
N GLU A 214 -25.43 14.56 7.97
CA GLU A 214 -26.85 14.91 7.92
C GLU A 214 -27.36 15.08 6.47
N LEU A 215 -26.48 15.18 5.47
CA LEU A 215 -26.89 15.28 4.08
C LEU A 215 -27.52 13.97 3.55
N PRO A 216 -28.42 14.05 2.56
CA PRO A 216 -28.98 12.90 1.85
C PRO A 216 -27.96 12.26 0.89
N LEU A 217 -26.82 11.77 1.41
CA LEU A 217 -25.67 11.25 0.63
C LEU A 217 -26.06 10.20 -0.42
N ALA A 218 -27.05 9.36 -0.12
CA ALA A 218 -27.56 8.32 -1.04
C ALA A 218 -28.19 8.88 -2.32
N ALA A 219 -28.43 10.19 -2.41
CA ALA A 219 -28.91 10.86 -3.62
C ALA A 219 -27.82 11.08 -4.67
N PHE A 220 -26.54 11.13 -4.28
CA PHE A 220 -25.42 11.51 -5.15
C PHE A 220 -25.39 10.76 -6.48
N CYS A 221 -25.45 9.44 -6.44
CA CYS A 221 -25.36 8.60 -7.63
C CYS A 221 -26.51 8.83 -8.63
N ASN A 222 -27.67 9.33 -8.21
CA ASN A 222 -28.80 9.54 -9.12
C ASN A 222 -28.50 10.52 -10.25
N ARG A 223 -27.61 11.49 -10.02
CA ARG A 223 -27.16 12.44 -11.05
C ARG A 223 -25.72 12.21 -11.49
N PHE A 224 -24.87 11.71 -10.60
CA PHE A 224 -23.49 11.42 -10.94
C PHE A 224 -23.36 10.27 -11.96
N VAL A 225 -24.18 9.22 -11.84
CA VAL A 225 -24.09 8.04 -12.73
C VAL A 225 -24.48 8.36 -14.17
N PRO A 226 -25.60 9.06 -14.45
CA PRO A 226 -25.87 9.56 -15.80
C PRO A 226 -24.73 10.42 -16.35
N PHE A 227 -24.22 11.37 -15.55
CA PHE A 227 -23.10 12.23 -15.95
C PHE A 227 -21.85 11.43 -16.36
N ILE A 228 -21.39 10.51 -15.51
CA ILE A 228 -20.13 9.79 -15.74
C ILE A 228 -20.20 8.81 -16.92
N MET A 229 -21.41 8.34 -17.25
CA MET A 229 -21.65 7.48 -18.41
C MET A 229 -21.52 8.22 -19.75
N ASP A 230 -21.80 9.53 -19.75
CA ASP A 230 -21.67 10.40 -20.94
C ASP A 230 -20.25 10.96 -21.13
N VAL A 231 -19.37 10.77 -20.15
CA VAL A 231 -17.98 11.22 -20.23
C VAL A 231 -17.19 10.42 -21.28
N ASP A 232 -16.47 11.14 -22.15
CA ASP A 232 -15.41 10.58 -22.98
C ASP A 232 -14.24 10.12 -22.12
N PHE A 233 -14.28 8.84 -21.78
CA PHE A 233 -13.33 8.19 -20.89
C PHE A 233 -11.89 8.31 -21.37
N ASP A 234 -11.63 8.08 -22.67
CA ASP A 234 -10.26 8.03 -23.17
C ASP A 234 -9.61 9.41 -23.15
N THR A 235 -10.36 10.44 -23.55
CA THR A 235 -9.88 11.83 -23.49
C THR A 235 -9.60 12.27 -22.06
N GLU A 236 -10.54 12.03 -21.13
CA GLU A 236 -10.36 12.49 -19.75
C GLU A 236 -9.31 11.68 -18.98
N MET A 237 -9.19 10.37 -19.25
CA MET A 237 -8.13 9.56 -18.67
C MET A 237 -6.75 9.96 -19.21
N GLN A 238 -6.64 10.30 -20.50
CA GLN A 238 -5.39 10.83 -21.06
C GLN A 238 -4.96 12.12 -20.36
N ARG A 239 -5.91 13.04 -20.09
CA ARG A 239 -5.60 14.28 -19.33
C ARG A 239 -5.08 13.99 -17.93
N ALA A 240 -5.66 13.00 -17.24
CA ALA A 240 -5.20 12.59 -15.92
C ALA A 240 -3.77 12.01 -15.96
N GLU A 241 -3.50 11.14 -16.94
CA GLU A 241 -2.17 10.58 -17.18
C GLU A 241 -1.12 11.66 -17.49
N ASP A 242 -1.46 12.62 -18.34
CA ASP A 242 -0.57 13.74 -18.69
C ASP A 242 -0.26 14.60 -17.47
N LEU A 243 -1.26 14.89 -16.64
CA LEU A 243 -1.07 15.65 -15.40
C LEU A 243 -0.14 14.90 -14.44
N VAL A 244 -0.38 13.61 -14.19
CA VAL A 244 0.49 12.78 -13.34
C VAL A 244 1.91 12.72 -13.89
N LYS A 245 2.07 12.55 -15.21
CA LYS A 245 3.37 12.52 -15.87
C LYS A 245 4.13 13.83 -15.69
N ASN A 246 3.43 14.97 -15.76
CA ASN A 246 4.01 16.28 -15.50
C ASN A 246 4.49 16.42 -14.05
N VAL A 247 3.70 15.96 -13.06
CA VAL A 247 4.10 15.99 -11.65
C VAL A 247 5.34 15.12 -11.40
N LEU A 248 5.39 13.95 -12.03
CA LEU A 248 6.47 12.97 -11.84
C LEU A 248 7.72 13.25 -12.70
N SER A 249 7.73 14.29 -13.54
CA SER A 249 8.82 14.59 -14.46
C SER A 249 10.20 14.69 -13.80
N ASN A 250 10.26 15.30 -12.61
CA ASN A 250 11.50 15.47 -11.85
C ASN A 250 11.87 14.25 -10.97
N SER A 251 10.94 13.30 -10.80
CA SER A 251 11.15 12.11 -9.98
C SER A 251 10.28 10.97 -10.49
N PRO A 252 10.69 10.33 -11.60
CA PRO A 252 9.89 9.33 -12.28
C PRO A 252 9.71 8.09 -11.42
N VAL A 253 8.58 7.40 -11.62
CA VAL A 253 8.30 6.13 -10.97
C VAL A 253 8.63 5.00 -11.93
N GLU A 254 9.42 4.03 -11.49
CA GLU A 254 9.81 2.87 -12.31
C GLU A 254 8.63 1.92 -12.58
N SER A 255 7.71 1.82 -11.61
CA SER A 255 6.56 0.92 -11.70
C SER A 255 5.41 1.56 -12.50
N ASP A 256 5.11 0.98 -13.66
CA ASP A 256 3.97 1.33 -14.51
C ASP A 256 2.63 1.23 -13.74
N ARG A 257 2.52 0.26 -12.80
CA ARG A 257 1.32 0.13 -11.97
C ARG A 257 1.10 1.34 -11.08
N ILE A 258 2.15 1.87 -10.46
CA ILE A 258 2.04 3.04 -9.59
C ILE A 258 1.58 4.25 -10.40
N PHE A 259 2.17 4.48 -11.57
CA PHE A 259 1.75 5.56 -12.48
C PHE A 259 0.26 5.45 -12.84
N LYS A 260 -0.20 4.26 -13.23
CA LYS A 260 -1.60 3.99 -13.59
C LYS A 260 -2.56 4.17 -12.41
N ASN A 261 -2.17 3.70 -11.22
CA ASN A 261 -2.97 3.86 -10.01
C ASN A 261 -3.10 5.34 -9.64
N LEU A 262 -2.02 6.12 -9.69
CA LEU A 262 -2.06 7.58 -9.47
C LEU A 262 -2.95 8.28 -10.50
N SER A 263 -2.84 7.89 -11.77
CA SER A 263 -3.68 8.42 -12.86
C SER A 263 -5.17 8.10 -12.62
N THR A 264 -5.49 6.92 -12.09
CA THR A 264 -6.85 6.55 -11.69
C THR A 264 -7.42 7.47 -10.62
N ILE A 265 -6.61 7.84 -9.62
CA ILE A 265 -7.03 8.77 -8.56
C ILE A 265 -7.29 10.17 -9.12
N VAL A 266 -6.35 10.69 -9.91
CA VAL A 266 -6.48 12.00 -10.57
C VAL A 266 -7.69 12.04 -11.49
N PHE A 267 -7.92 10.97 -12.26
CA PHE A 267 -9.10 10.83 -13.12
C PHE A 267 -10.38 10.99 -12.29
N GLY A 268 -10.56 10.18 -11.26
CA GLY A 268 -11.80 10.23 -10.47
C GLY A 268 -12.02 11.59 -9.79
N PHE A 269 -10.95 12.22 -9.30
CA PHE A 269 -11.05 13.56 -8.72
C PHE A 269 -11.46 14.60 -9.76
N ASN A 270 -10.86 14.59 -10.95
CA ASN A 270 -11.22 15.49 -12.04
C ASN A 270 -12.69 15.32 -12.46
N GLN A 271 -13.21 14.09 -12.47
CA GLN A 271 -14.63 13.86 -12.79
C GLN A 271 -15.58 14.39 -11.73
N PHE A 272 -15.19 14.35 -10.46
CA PHE A 272 -15.97 14.99 -9.41
C PHE A 272 -16.02 16.52 -9.61
N VAL A 273 -14.87 17.15 -9.86
CA VAL A 273 -14.80 18.60 -10.11
C VAL A 273 -15.66 18.96 -11.33
N LYS A 274 -15.49 18.26 -12.46
CA LYS A 274 -16.28 18.47 -13.67
C LYS A 274 -17.79 18.28 -13.44
N PHE A 275 -18.17 17.31 -12.61
CA PHE A 275 -19.57 17.11 -12.23
C PHE A 275 -20.12 18.34 -11.48
N THR A 276 -19.37 18.87 -10.52
CA THR A 276 -19.79 20.07 -9.76
C THR A 276 -19.89 21.32 -10.64
N GLU A 277 -19.03 21.45 -11.65
CA GLU A 277 -19.11 22.52 -12.66
C GLU A 277 -20.38 22.39 -13.52
N VAL A 278 -20.68 21.19 -14.02
CA VAL A 278 -21.88 20.93 -14.84
C VAL A 278 -23.16 21.19 -14.05
N MET A 279 -23.17 20.85 -12.77
CA MET A 279 -24.30 21.11 -11.88
C MET A 279 -24.37 22.57 -11.37
N GLN A 280 -23.40 23.42 -11.75
CA GLN A 280 -23.34 24.84 -11.37
C GLN A 280 -23.27 25.09 -9.85
N VAL A 281 -22.63 24.17 -9.11
CA VAL A 281 -22.53 24.20 -7.64
C VAL A 281 -21.15 24.69 -7.15
N ALA A 282 -20.33 25.21 -8.05
CA ALA A 282 -18.98 25.67 -7.70
C ALA A 282 -19.00 26.98 -6.88
N GLU A 283 -18.68 26.90 -5.57
CA GLU A 283 -18.10 28.01 -4.82
C GLU A 283 -16.61 27.74 -4.56
N ASN A 284 -15.78 28.69 -5.00
CA ASN A 284 -14.31 28.78 -4.91
C ASN A 284 -13.50 27.72 -5.68
N ASP A 285 -12.58 28.22 -6.51
CA ASP A 285 -11.59 27.48 -7.29
C ASP A 285 -11.02 26.29 -6.49
N ILE A 286 -11.52 25.08 -6.76
CA ILE A 286 -10.75 23.86 -6.45
C ILE A 286 -9.54 23.93 -7.38
N ASP A 287 -8.49 24.60 -6.92
CA ASP A 287 -7.28 24.78 -7.70
C ASP A 287 -6.69 23.39 -7.98
N LEU A 288 -6.77 22.95 -9.24
CA LEU A 288 -6.21 21.67 -9.68
C LEU A 288 -4.70 21.57 -9.37
N LYS A 289 -4.02 22.68 -9.06
CA LYS A 289 -2.66 22.64 -8.49
C LYS A 289 -2.56 21.83 -7.21
N ILE A 290 -3.64 21.66 -6.45
CA ILE A 290 -3.67 20.79 -5.25
C ILE A 290 -3.37 19.33 -5.57
N ILE A 291 -3.54 18.91 -6.83
CA ILE A 291 -3.21 17.56 -7.28
C ILE A 291 -1.69 17.31 -7.23
N GLN A 292 -0.85 18.33 -7.45
CA GLN A 292 0.61 18.16 -7.37
C GLN A 292 1.09 17.64 -6.01
N PRO A 293 0.81 18.34 -4.88
CA PRO A 293 1.25 17.86 -3.57
C PRO A 293 0.60 16.52 -3.19
N VAL A 294 -0.63 16.25 -3.63
CA VAL A 294 -1.30 14.96 -3.40
C VAL A 294 -0.58 13.82 -4.13
N VAL A 295 -0.30 13.97 -5.42
CA VAL A 295 0.40 12.94 -6.22
C VAL A 295 1.81 12.71 -5.69
N SER A 296 2.54 13.78 -5.36
CA SER A 296 3.87 13.68 -4.75
C SER A 296 3.82 12.93 -3.42
N THR A 297 2.87 13.25 -2.54
CA THR A 297 2.70 12.57 -1.23
C THR A 297 2.37 11.08 -1.40
N LEU A 298 1.45 10.73 -2.31
CA LEU A 298 1.12 9.33 -2.57
C LEU A 298 2.32 8.57 -3.14
N LYS A 299 3.07 9.20 -4.04
CA LYS A 299 4.27 8.61 -4.65
C LYS A 299 5.37 8.41 -3.61
N ASP A 300 5.61 9.35 -2.72
CA ASP A 300 6.60 9.21 -1.65
C ASP A 300 6.18 8.13 -0.62
N ARG A 301 4.88 7.93 -0.39
CA ARG A 301 4.39 6.83 0.45
C ARG A 301 4.58 5.45 -0.20
N LEU A 302 4.42 5.35 -1.51
CA LEU A 302 4.57 4.10 -2.25
C LEU A 302 6.04 3.74 -2.50
N CYS A 303 6.86 4.74 -2.81
CA CYS A 303 8.23 4.56 -3.26
C CYS A 303 9.29 4.97 -2.21
N GLY A 304 8.88 5.51 -1.06
CA GLY A 304 9.76 6.23 -0.14
C GLY A 304 10.17 7.61 -0.67
N PRO A 305 10.77 8.48 0.17
CA PRO A 305 11.30 9.78 -0.27
C PRO A 305 12.25 9.62 -1.45
N ALA A 306 12.34 10.61 -2.35
CA ALA A 306 13.25 10.56 -3.50
C ALA A 306 14.69 10.19 -3.06
N GLY A 307 15.20 9.04 -3.54
CA GLY A 307 16.52 8.49 -3.18
C GLY A 307 16.50 7.41 -2.09
N GLN A 308 15.38 7.23 -1.39
CA GLN A 308 15.11 6.11 -0.49
C GLN A 308 14.03 5.24 -1.14
N GLY A 309 14.40 4.46 -2.15
CA GLY A 309 13.49 3.48 -2.76
C GLY A 309 12.81 2.64 -1.67
N SER A 310 11.53 2.29 -1.87
CA SER A 310 10.70 1.48 -0.97
C SER A 310 11.58 0.49 -0.21
N LYS A 311 11.69 0.59 1.13
CA LYS A 311 12.60 -0.26 1.93
C LYS A 311 12.43 -1.70 1.48
N VAL A 312 13.37 -2.17 0.68
CA VAL A 312 13.26 -3.44 0.00
C VAL A 312 13.28 -4.52 1.08
N ALA A 313 12.65 -5.67 0.89
CA ALA A 313 12.74 -6.76 1.87
C ALA A 313 14.20 -7.08 2.26
N LEU A 314 15.15 -6.84 1.34
CA LEU A 314 16.59 -6.81 1.60
C LEU A 314 17.00 -5.79 2.67
N ASP A 315 16.60 -4.53 2.56
CA ASP A 315 16.93 -3.45 3.51
C ASP A 315 16.43 -3.79 4.92
N GLN A 316 15.19 -4.30 5.01
CA GLN A 316 14.64 -4.77 6.29
C GLN A 316 15.46 -5.95 6.84
N MET A 317 15.83 -6.91 6.00
CA MET A 317 16.68 -8.02 6.41
C MET A 317 18.03 -7.49 6.94
N ILE A 318 18.72 -6.61 6.21
CA ILE A 318 20.02 -6.07 6.65
C ILE A 318 19.89 -5.28 7.96
N HIS A 319 18.86 -4.45 8.10
CA HIS A 319 18.57 -3.72 9.33
C HIS A 319 18.41 -4.66 10.53
N HIS A 320 17.61 -5.71 10.39
CA HIS A 320 17.43 -6.70 11.47
C HIS A 320 18.70 -7.51 11.74
N LEU A 321 19.50 -7.82 10.71
CA LEU A 321 20.79 -8.48 10.92
C LEU A 321 21.74 -7.60 11.73
N SER A 322 21.73 -6.26 11.56
CA SER A 322 22.52 -5.35 12.39
C SER A 322 22.11 -5.46 13.87
N ILE A 323 20.81 -5.44 14.16
CA ILE A 323 20.27 -5.61 15.53
C ILE A 323 20.65 -6.99 16.11
N LEU A 324 20.60 -8.04 15.28
CA LEU A 324 20.96 -9.39 15.68
C LEU A 324 22.46 -9.54 15.96
N ALA A 325 23.31 -8.83 15.23
CA ALA A 325 24.74 -8.73 15.50
C ALA A 325 25.01 -7.99 16.83
N GLU A 326 24.32 -6.88 17.08
CA GLU A 326 24.44 -6.11 18.32
C GLU A 326 24.02 -6.93 19.56
N ARG A 327 23.03 -7.81 19.41
CA ARG A 327 22.54 -8.70 20.49
C ARG A 327 23.28 -10.02 20.58
N ASP A 328 24.43 -10.15 19.91
CA ASP A 328 25.25 -11.36 19.89
C ASP A 328 24.53 -12.63 19.38
N GLN A 329 23.47 -12.46 18.60
CA GLN A 329 22.74 -13.58 17.95
C GLN A 329 23.36 -13.96 16.60
N LEU A 330 24.13 -13.05 15.99
CA LEU A 330 25.05 -13.37 14.91
C LEU A 330 26.48 -13.41 15.44
N VAL A 331 27.25 -14.38 14.98
CA VAL A 331 28.62 -14.60 15.47
C VAL A 331 29.62 -13.90 14.54
N ALA A 332 30.38 -12.94 15.08
CA ALA A 332 31.48 -12.30 14.37
C ALA A 332 32.55 -13.33 13.95
N ASN A 333 33.17 -13.14 12.78
CA ASN A 333 34.10 -14.10 12.15
C ASN A 333 33.50 -15.46 11.78
N GLN A 334 32.19 -15.66 11.94
CA GLN A 334 31.49 -16.86 11.49
C GLN A 334 30.34 -16.52 10.55
N ASP A 335 29.46 -15.59 10.93
CA ASP A 335 28.28 -15.18 10.16
C ASP A 335 28.53 -13.88 9.40
N TYR A 336 29.26 -12.95 10.01
CA TYR A 336 29.66 -11.69 9.40
C TYR A 336 31.10 -11.32 9.80
N VAL A 337 31.72 -10.44 9.00
CA VAL A 337 33.03 -9.82 9.26
C VAL A 337 32.94 -8.36 8.89
N TYR A 338 33.33 -7.47 9.80
CA TYR A 338 33.54 -6.06 9.51
C TYR A 338 35.00 -5.81 9.08
N GLN A 339 35.20 -5.03 8.02
CA GLN A 339 36.51 -4.69 7.45
C GLN A 339 36.75 -3.18 7.56
N PRO A 340 37.35 -2.71 8.67
CA PRO A 340 37.56 -1.29 8.95
C PRO A 340 38.34 -0.54 7.87
N SER A 341 39.33 -1.20 7.25
CA SER A 341 40.18 -0.59 6.21
C SER A 341 39.43 -0.20 4.94
N THR A 342 38.27 -0.79 4.71
CA THR A 342 37.44 -0.54 3.53
C THR A 342 36.03 -0.06 3.88
N GLU A 343 35.73 0.08 5.18
CA GLU A 343 34.39 0.33 5.70
C GLU A 343 33.32 -0.60 5.09
N THR A 344 33.66 -1.88 4.92
CA THR A 344 32.72 -2.88 4.37
C THR A 344 32.35 -3.95 5.39
N ILE A 345 31.16 -4.52 5.22
CA ILE A 345 30.66 -5.66 5.99
C ILE A 345 30.49 -6.83 5.04
N ALA A 346 31.14 -7.95 5.33
CA ALA A 346 30.94 -9.20 4.63
C ALA A 346 29.96 -10.10 5.41
N ILE A 347 28.82 -10.43 4.82
CA ILE A 347 27.82 -11.32 5.42
C ILE A 347 27.74 -12.66 4.69
N ARG A 348 27.61 -13.76 5.45
CA ARG A 348 27.25 -15.07 4.89
C ARG A 348 25.75 -15.19 4.80
N LEU A 349 25.22 -14.88 3.62
CA LEU A 349 23.78 -14.82 3.35
C LEU A 349 23.00 -16.01 3.91
N ASP A 350 23.41 -17.25 3.64
CA ASP A 350 22.66 -18.43 4.11
C ASP A 350 22.67 -18.60 5.64
N SER A 351 23.79 -18.24 6.29
CA SER A 351 23.96 -18.28 7.76
C SER A 351 23.07 -17.22 8.41
N CYS A 352 23.22 -15.97 7.96
CA CYS A 352 22.44 -14.83 8.42
C CYS A 352 20.94 -15.03 8.19
N LEU A 353 20.55 -15.57 7.03
CA LEU A 353 19.14 -15.80 6.70
C LEU A 353 18.50 -16.86 7.59
N ALA A 354 19.25 -17.89 8.00
CA ALA A 354 18.76 -18.88 8.95
C ALA A 354 18.44 -18.26 10.32
N VAL A 355 19.34 -17.41 10.83
CA VAL A 355 19.13 -16.68 12.08
C VAL A 355 17.99 -15.67 11.95
N PHE A 356 17.94 -14.91 10.86
CA PHE A 356 16.86 -13.97 10.59
C PHE A 356 15.48 -14.65 10.51
N ARG A 357 15.36 -15.77 9.80
CA ARG A 357 14.10 -16.54 9.72
C ARG A 357 13.65 -17.07 11.08
N ARG A 358 14.61 -17.49 11.90
CA ARG A 358 14.34 -17.91 13.28
C ARG A 358 13.85 -16.73 14.11
N HIS A 359 14.53 -15.60 14.04
CA HIS A 359 14.16 -14.37 14.74
C HIS A 359 12.75 -13.92 14.38
N VAL A 360 12.41 -13.82 13.09
CA VAL A 360 11.06 -13.44 12.63
C VAL A 360 10.00 -14.42 13.13
N ARG A 361 10.30 -15.73 13.15
CA ARG A 361 9.38 -16.75 13.68
C ARG A 361 9.17 -16.63 15.20
N GLU A 362 10.24 -16.42 15.95
CA GLU A 362 10.20 -16.35 17.42
C GLU A 362 9.56 -15.04 17.91
N THR A 363 9.78 -13.94 17.20
CA THR A 363 9.25 -12.61 17.53
C THR A 363 7.90 -12.30 16.89
N GLN A 364 7.46 -13.14 15.94
CA GLN A 364 6.26 -12.92 15.13
C GLN A 364 6.26 -11.57 14.39
N LEU A 365 7.45 -11.09 13.99
CA LEU A 365 7.59 -9.84 13.24
C LEU A 365 6.82 -9.91 11.90
N PRO A 366 6.13 -8.83 11.49
CA PRO A 366 5.30 -8.79 10.28
C PRO A 366 6.15 -8.52 9.04
N ILE A 367 7.27 -9.23 8.89
CA ILE A 367 8.23 -9.00 7.81
C ILE A 367 8.03 -10.06 6.73
N GLU A 368 8.00 -9.62 5.48
CA GLU A 368 7.96 -10.52 4.33
C GLU A 368 9.30 -11.27 4.23
N ILE A 369 9.28 -12.57 4.51
CA ILE A 369 10.44 -13.45 4.31
C ILE A 369 10.42 -13.95 2.88
N LEU A 370 11.41 -13.54 2.09
CA LEU A 370 11.56 -14.03 0.71
C LEU A 370 12.29 -15.38 0.63
N GLU A 371 12.17 -16.03 -0.53
CA GLU A 371 13.04 -17.13 -0.89
C GLU A 371 14.47 -16.65 -1.15
N VAL A 372 15.44 -17.55 -0.94
CA VAL A 372 16.88 -17.22 -1.09
C VAL A 372 17.19 -16.65 -2.47
N GLY A 373 16.55 -17.19 -3.52
CA GLY A 373 16.72 -16.71 -4.90
C GLY A 373 16.28 -15.26 -5.09
N SER A 374 15.21 -14.82 -4.41
CA SER A 374 14.70 -13.46 -4.49
C SER A 374 15.61 -12.46 -3.77
N TYR A 375 16.15 -12.81 -2.60
CA TYR A 375 17.18 -11.99 -1.94
C TYR A 375 18.43 -11.85 -2.82
N LYS A 376 18.88 -12.95 -3.45
CA LYS A 376 20.01 -12.90 -4.40
C LYS A 376 19.73 -12.01 -5.61
N ARG A 377 18.49 -11.95 -6.09
CA ARG A 377 18.11 -11.04 -7.18
C ARG A 377 18.17 -9.58 -6.71
N GLN A 378 17.61 -9.26 -5.54
CA GLN A 378 17.66 -7.90 -4.97
C GLN A 378 19.09 -7.43 -4.69
N LEU A 379 19.97 -8.32 -4.24
CA LEU A 379 21.40 -8.03 -4.08
C LEU A 379 22.07 -7.64 -5.40
N LYS A 380 21.77 -8.38 -6.49
CA LYS A 380 22.27 -8.06 -7.83
C LYS A 380 21.71 -6.73 -8.36
N GLU A 381 20.44 -6.47 -8.12
CA GLU A 381 19.79 -5.21 -8.50
C GLU A 381 20.42 -4.02 -7.76
N SER A 382 20.62 -4.13 -6.45
CA SER A 382 21.29 -3.11 -5.63
C SER A 382 22.71 -2.82 -6.16
N LYS A 383 23.50 -3.88 -6.46
CA LYS A 383 24.83 -3.72 -7.07
C LYS A 383 24.76 -3.04 -8.45
N SER A 384 23.83 -3.45 -9.32
CA SER A 384 23.69 -2.88 -10.67
C SER A 384 23.29 -1.41 -10.66
N ARG A 385 22.62 -0.95 -9.60
CA ARG A 385 22.22 0.44 -9.37
C ARG A 385 23.28 1.23 -8.61
N ASN A 386 24.47 0.67 -8.38
CA ASN A 386 25.54 1.29 -7.61
C ASN A 386 25.09 1.64 -6.18
N GLY A 387 24.23 0.80 -5.60
CA GLY A 387 23.77 0.90 -4.21
C GLY A 387 24.80 0.37 -3.21
N TYR A 388 24.35 0.03 -2.00
CA TYR A 388 25.23 -0.41 -0.91
C TYR A 388 25.83 -1.81 -1.08
N VAL A 389 25.45 -2.57 -2.11
CA VAL A 389 26.01 -3.91 -2.35
C VAL A 389 27.23 -3.78 -3.26
N VAL A 390 28.42 -4.02 -2.71
CA VAL A 390 29.70 -3.98 -3.43
C VAL A 390 29.92 -5.26 -4.24
N ASP A 391 29.65 -6.41 -3.62
CA ASP A 391 29.79 -7.71 -4.26
C ASP A 391 28.80 -8.74 -3.70
N GLU A 392 28.18 -9.54 -4.57
CA GLU A 392 27.21 -10.55 -4.19
C GLU A 392 27.84 -11.90 -3.79
N SER A 393 29.13 -12.11 -4.07
CA SER A 393 29.81 -13.39 -3.83
C SER A 393 31.34 -13.27 -3.81
N ARG A 394 31.89 -12.42 -2.95
CA ARG A 394 33.34 -12.26 -2.80
C ARG A 394 33.91 -13.31 -1.84
N PRO A 395 35.07 -13.92 -2.12
CA PRO A 395 35.76 -14.74 -1.12
C PRO A 395 36.32 -13.82 -0.03
N VAL A 396 35.86 -14.00 1.20
CA VAL A 396 36.29 -13.24 2.38
C VAL A 396 36.71 -14.22 3.47
N ARG A 397 37.72 -13.85 4.26
CA ARG A 397 38.21 -14.67 5.37
C ARG A 397 37.35 -14.46 6.61
N PHE A 398 36.76 -15.54 7.12
CA PHE A 398 35.97 -15.63 8.34
C PHE A 398 36.78 -16.44 9.36
N GLY A 399 37.53 -15.74 10.22
CA GLY A 399 38.53 -16.37 11.08
C GLY A 399 39.62 -17.08 10.28
N GLU A 400 39.67 -18.41 10.36
CA GLU A 400 40.67 -19.21 9.64
C GLU A 400 40.21 -19.67 8.24
N VAL A 401 38.92 -19.55 7.92
CA VAL A 401 38.34 -20.15 6.71
C VAL A 401 37.91 -19.07 5.73
N SER A 402 38.29 -19.22 4.45
CA SER A 402 37.77 -18.38 3.37
C SER A 402 36.41 -18.89 2.90
N LYS A 403 35.39 -18.01 2.89
CA LYS A 403 34.03 -18.32 2.44
C LYS A 403 33.52 -17.23 1.51
N ARG A 404 32.61 -17.60 0.60
CA ARG A 404 31.91 -16.63 -0.26
C ARG A 404 30.90 -15.86 0.58
N ALA A 405 30.94 -14.54 0.47
CA ALA A 405 30.10 -13.62 1.22
C ALA A 405 29.59 -12.49 0.33
N VAL A 406 28.47 -11.91 0.75
CA VAL A 406 27.96 -10.66 0.20
C VAL A 406 28.69 -9.53 0.92
N VAL A 407 29.24 -8.59 0.18
CA VAL A 407 29.98 -7.43 0.70
C VAL A 407 29.11 -6.19 0.58
N LEU A 408 28.90 -5.53 1.70
CA LEU A 408 28.07 -4.33 1.85
C LEU A 408 28.96 -3.15 2.22
N ASP A 409 28.70 -2.00 1.62
CA ASP A 409 29.33 -0.73 1.95
C ASP A 409 28.60 -0.07 3.13
N VAL A 410 29.33 0.28 4.20
CA VAL A 410 28.73 0.87 5.40
C VAL A 410 28.15 2.25 5.11
N VAL A 411 28.89 3.10 4.39
CA VAL A 411 28.43 4.45 4.05
C VAL A 411 27.17 4.39 3.18
N GLY A 412 27.15 3.49 2.20
CA GLY A 412 25.98 3.19 1.38
C GLY A 412 24.78 2.74 2.20
N LEU A 413 24.97 1.90 3.23
CA LEU A 413 23.89 1.47 4.12
C LEU A 413 23.34 2.66 4.95
N GLU A 414 24.21 3.50 5.50
CA GLU A 414 23.81 4.67 6.28
C GLU A 414 23.01 5.68 5.44
N ASN A 415 23.36 5.86 4.16
CA ASN A 415 22.59 6.68 3.21
C ASN A 415 21.16 6.16 2.96
N THR A 416 20.92 4.86 3.16
CA THR A 416 19.57 4.27 3.11
C THR A 416 18.82 4.33 4.45
N GLY A 417 19.43 4.92 5.48
CA GLY A 417 18.89 4.98 6.83
C GLY A 417 18.98 3.67 7.61
N ILE A 418 19.85 2.75 7.20
CA ILE A 418 20.13 1.50 7.91
C ILE A 418 21.33 1.71 8.84
N ASP A 419 21.13 1.59 10.15
CA ASP A 419 22.22 1.62 11.11
C ASP A 419 23.03 0.32 11.06
N ALA A 420 24.28 0.40 10.64
CA ALA A 420 25.20 -0.72 10.51
C ALA A 420 26.11 -0.93 11.74
N LYS A 421 25.98 -0.12 12.79
CA LYS A 421 26.85 -0.17 13.99
C LYS A 421 26.80 -1.51 14.72
N GLY A 422 25.69 -2.25 14.63
CA GLY A 422 25.58 -3.58 15.21
C GLY A 422 26.59 -4.58 14.63
N PHE A 423 27.05 -4.37 13.38
CA PHE A 423 28.12 -5.18 12.79
C PHE A 423 29.53 -4.69 13.17
N GLN A 424 29.67 -3.47 13.70
CA GLN A 424 30.95 -2.85 14.04
C GLN A 424 31.44 -3.22 15.45
N VAL A 425 30.75 -4.13 16.16
CA VAL A 425 31.13 -4.57 17.50
C VAL A 425 32.49 -5.27 17.46
N TYR A 426 33.54 -4.52 17.81
CA TYR A 426 34.87 -5.03 18.07
C TYR A 426 34.84 -5.85 19.36
N ARG A 427 34.97 -7.17 19.24
CA ARG A 427 35.36 -7.99 20.39
C ARG A 427 36.88 -7.96 20.50
N ILE A 428 37.37 -7.12 21.41
CA ILE A 428 38.73 -7.17 21.93
C ILE A 428 38.89 -8.54 22.60
N GLY A 429 39.72 -9.41 22.04
CA GLY A 429 40.02 -10.70 22.66
C GLY A 429 40.25 -11.85 21.68
N GLN A 430 41.17 -11.70 20.72
CA GLN A 430 42.01 -12.80 20.28
C GLN A 430 43.41 -12.22 20.06
N GLU A 431 44.28 -12.46 21.03
CA GLU A 431 45.70 -12.19 20.92
C GLU A 431 46.24 -12.86 19.66
N SER A 432 46.84 -12.05 18.79
CA SER A 432 47.74 -12.51 17.74
C SER A 432 48.90 -13.28 18.39
N PRO A 433 49.34 -14.43 17.84
CA PRO A 433 50.52 -15.11 18.35
C PRO A 433 51.71 -14.18 18.18
N THR A 434 52.40 -13.88 19.27
CA THR A 434 53.68 -13.19 19.28
C THR A 434 54.69 -13.99 18.46
N GLU A 435 55.08 -13.45 17.31
CA GLU A 435 56.35 -13.79 16.66
C GLU A 435 57.51 -13.16 17.46
N ASP A 436 58.61 -13.89 17.51
CA ASP A 436 59.96 -13.50 17.98
C ASP A 436 60.30 -13.66 19.48
N GLU A 437 60.37 -14.92 19.92
CA GLU A 437 61.47 -15.38 20.79
C GLU A 437 62.16 -16.58 20.12
N ASN A 438 63.15 -16.30 19.27
CA ASN A 438 64.22 -17.23 18.91
C ASN A 438 65.32 -16.48 18.17
N GLU A 439 66.33 -15.98 18.88
CA GLU A 439 67.73 -16.24 18.52
C GLU A 439 68.72 -15.68 19.55
N LYS A 440 69.62 -16.59 19.95
CA LYS A 440 71.01 -16.39 20.40
C LYS A 440 71.30 -16.22 21.89
N VAL A 441 71.51 -17.37 22.52
CA VAL A 441 72.64 -17.58 23.44
C VAL A 441 73.40 -18.84 22.99
N ASP A 442 74.72 -18.79 23.16
CA ASP A 442 75.78 -19.81 23.04
C ASP A 442 76.50 -19.99 21.69
N GLY A 443 77.79 -19.61 21.72
CA GLY A 443 78.82 -19.92 20.72
C GLY A 443 79.93 -18.88 20.64
#